data_AF-A0A418VZZ2-F1
#
_entry.id   AF-A0A418VZZ2-F1
#
_cell.length_a   1.000
_cell.length_b   1.000
_cell.length_c   1.000
_cell.angle_alpha   90.00
_cell.angle_beta   90.00
_cell.angle_gamma   90.00
#
_symmetry.space_group_name_H-M   'P 1'
#
loop_
_entity.id
_entity.type
_entity.pdbx_description
1 polymer ?
#
loop_
_entity_poly.entity_id
_entity_poly.type
_entity_poly.pdbx_seq_one_letter_code
_entity_poly.pdbx_strand_id
1 'polypeptide(L)'
;MADALEAYLDALGEALRFDPQLAERVVDEVADHLDCALAAETRGAGSAGDAEAALARVIARFGAPQRIAGQFALLALETNADRLWRLAALTAAVAFAAMRLRELHLDPVEAAGDGLATAALALDRGAFIAALALGLWGWRLARDASRSWRPDPRGWRRLFAGLRLSALALGALMLSVAADTALTLPRLIEAAGGVLWPAAALTVEIALVLALAIAVSRSREQAAAVRRLLV
;
A
#
# COMPACT_ATOMS: atom_id res chain seq x y z
N MET A 1 14.50 36.74 3.69
CA MET A 1 13.52 36.14 4.65
C MET A 1 12.57 35.12 4.00
N ALA A 2 11.75 35.49 3.01
CA ALA A 2 10.79 34.57 2.36
C ALA A 2 11.47 33.33 1.76
N ASP A 3 12.60 33.52 1.06
CA ASP A 3 13.32 32.44 0.38
C ASP A 3 13.80 31.30 1.30
N ALA A 4 14.18 31.60 2.55
CA ALA A 4 14.66 30.60 3.50
C ALA A 4 13.51 29.79 4.12
N LEU A 5 12.35 30.43 4.31
CA LEU A 5 11.12 29.78 4.75
C LEU A 5 10.58 28.87 3.64
N GLU A 6 10.46 29.40 2.43
CA GLU A 6 10.04 28.63 1.24
C GLU A 6 10.95 27.43 1.01
N ALA A 7 12.28 27.61 1.04
CA ALA A 7 13.22 26.50 0.89
C ALA A 7 13.07 25.43 1.99
N TYR A 8 12.72 25.83 3.22
CA TYR A 8 12.45 24.88 4.31
C TYR A 8 11.16 24.11 4.08
N LEU A 9 10.08 24.79 3.67
CA LEU A 9 8.79 24.18 3.36
C LEU A 9 8.87 23.26 2.15
N ASP A 10 9.61 23.64 1.10
CA ASP A 10 9.89 22.81 -0.07
C ASP A 10 10.65 21.54 0.32
N ALA A 11 11.69 21.66 1.18
CA ALA A 11 12.43 20.51 1.68
C ALA A 11 11.55 19.59 2.54
N LEU A 12 10.60 20.15 3.30
CA LEU A 12 9.61 19.38 4.06
C LEU A 12 8.60 18.67 3.14
N GLY A 13 8.09 19.35 2.12
CA GLY A 13 7.22 18.78 1.11
C GLY A 13 7.89 17.61 0.38
N GLU A 14 9.14 17.78 -0.07
CA GLU A 14 9.89 16.71 -0.71
C GLU A 14 10.16 15.53 0.24
N ALA A 15 10.44 15.81 1.53
CA ALA A 15 10.59 14.76 2.53
C ALA A 15 9.27 13.99 2.79
N LEU A 16 8.12 14.64 2.62
CA LEU A 16 6.77 14.07 2.81
C LEU A 16 6.14 13.51 1.53
N ARG A 17 6.83 13.55 0.38
CA ARG A 17 6.29 13.12 -0.93
C ARG A 17 5.74 11.69 -0.99
N PHE A 18 6.05 10.86 0.00
CA PHE A 18 5.50 9.51 0.13
C PHE A 18 3.97 9.53 0.36
N ASP A 19 3.41 10.64 0.83
CA ASP A 19 1.98 10.87 0.96
C ASP A 19 1.65 12.33 0.61
N PRO A 20 1.24 12.62 -0.64
CA PRO A 20 1.01 14.00 -1.09
C PRO A 20 -0.09 14.74 -0.30
N GLN A 21 -1.15 14.04 0.10
CA GLN A 21 -2.24 14.65 0.88
C GLN A 21 -1.79 15.00 2.29
N LEU A 22 -0.92 14.17 2.87
CA LEU A 22 -0.28 14.48 4.14
C LEU A 22 0.73 15.62 3.99
N ALA A 23 1.52 15.62 2.91
CA ALA A 23 2.52 16.64 2.64
C ALA A 23 1.90 18.03 2.62
N GLU A 24 0.82 18.22 1.85
CA GLU A 24 0.07 19.48 1.79
C GLU A 24 -0.37 19.94 3.18
N ARG A 25 -1.07 19.08 3.93
CA ARG A 25 -1.57 19.42 5.27
C ARG A 25 -0.47 19.75 6.28
N VAL A 26 0.62 18.99 6.27
CA VAL A 26 1.72 19.19 7.22
C VAL A 26 2.55 20.41 6.85
N VAL A 27 2.75 20.68 5.56
CA VAL A 27 3.42 21.90 5.10
C VAL A 27 2.60 23.13 5.49
N ASP A 28 1.29 23.12 5.28
CA ASP A 28 0.40 24.22 5.67
C ASP A 28 0.44 24.47 7.19
N GLU A 29 0.28 23.41 8.01
CA GLU A 29 0.32 23.54 9.47
C GLU A 29 1.68 24.03 9.97
N VAL A 30 2.77 23.56 9.37
CA VAL A 30 4.12 24.01 9.72
C VAL A 30 4.34 25.45 9.30
N ALA A 31 3.86 25.88 8.13
CA ALA A 31 3.93 27.26 7.69
C ALA A 31 3.20 28.18 8.69
N ASP A 32 1.97 27.84 9.07
CA ASP A 32 1.18 28.59 10.06
C ASP A 32 1.88 28.70 11.42
N HIS A 33 2.47 27.60 11.89
CA HIS A 33 3.22 27.62 13.15
C HIS A 33 4.54 28.41 13.06
N LEU A 34 5.24 28.34 11.93
CA LEU A 34 6.46 29.12 11.71
C LEU A 34 6.14 30.61 11.69
N ASP A 35 5.06 31.01 11.03
CA ASP A 35 4.58 32.39 11.01
C ASP A 35 4.20 32.88 12.41
N CYS A 36 3.45 32.07 13.17
CA CYS A 36 3.11 32.39 14.55
C CYS A 36 4.36 32.52 15.46
N ALA A 37 5.33 31.61 15.31
CA ALA A 37 6.57 31.62 16.08
C ALA A 37 7.46 32.82 15.71
N LEU A 38 7.55 33.16 14.41
CA LEU A 38 8.29 34.30 13.93
C LEU A 38 7.68 35.62 14.42
N ALA A 39 6.36 35.75 14.40
CA ALA A 39 5.64 36.91 14.94
C ALA A 39 5.85 37.08 16.46
N ALA A 40 6.08 35.98 17.20
CA ALA A 40 6.41 36.03 18.62
C ALA A 40 7.86 36.47 18.88
N GLU A 41 8.82 36.02 18.08
CA GLU A 41 10.25 36.36 18.21
C GLU A 41 10.58 37.78 17.75
N THR A 42 9.83 38.31 16.79
CA THR A 42 10.05 39.64 16.21
C THR A 42 9.28 40.75 16.94
N ARG A 43 8.48 40.41 17.96
CA ARG A 43 7.78 41.40 18.81
C ARG A 43 8.80 42.27 19.55
N GLY A 44 9.06 43.46 19.00
CA GLY A 44 10.03 44.44 19.54
C GLY A 44 11.38 44.48 18.82
N ALA A 45 11.57 43.71 17.75
CA ALA A 45 12.77 43.78 16.91
C ALA A 45 12.71 44.99 15.96
N GLY A 46 13.73 45.85 16.01
CA GLY A 46 13.74 47.13 15.30
C GLY A 46 14.39 47.11 13.91
N SER A 47 15.02 46.01 13.49
CA SER A 47 15.77 45.95 12.23
C SER A 47 15.50 44.67 11.41
N ALA A 48 15.69 44.75 10.09
CA ALA A 48 15.51 43.63 9.17
C ALA A 48 16.51 42.48 9.42
N GLY A 49 17.72 42.77 9.91
CA GLY A 49 18.71 41.75 10.25
C GLY A 49 18.31 40.88 11.45
N ASP A 50 17.55 41.46 12.39
CA ASP A 50 17.01 40.73 13.54
C ASP A 50 15.93 39.73 13.13
N ALA A 51 15.16 40.04 12.08
CA ALA A 51 14.11 39.18 11.55
C ALA A 51 14.67 37.92 10.85
N GLU A 52 15.75 38.04 10.08
CA GLU A 52 16.40 36.87 9.46
C GLU A 52 17.07 35.96 10.49
N ALA A 53 17.73 36.54 11.49
CA ALA A 53 18.29 35.78 12.60
C ALA A 53 17.19 35.10 13.44
N ALA A 54 16.04 35.75 13.62
CA ALA A 54 14.87 35.15 14.29
C ALA A 54 14.32 33.96 13.49
N LEU A 55 14.15 34.10 12.17
CA LEU A 55 13.72 33.01 11.29
C LEU A 55 14.65 31.80 11.39
N ALA A 56 15.98 32.01 11.32
CA ALA A 56 16.95 30.93 11.44
C ALA A 56 16.83 30.18 12.79
N ARG A 57 16.61 30.92 13.90
CA ARG A 57 16.39 30.31 15.22
C ARG A 57 15.08 29.54 15.31
N VAL A 58 14.01 30.05 14.71
CA VAL A 58 12.69 29.39 14.67
C VAL A 58 12.77 28.10 13.87
N ILE A 59 13.35 28.13 12.66
CA ILE A 59 13.59 26.94 11.83
C ILE A 59 14.45 25.91 12.56
N ALA A 60 15.55 26.35 13.20
CA ALA A 60 16.42 25.45 13.95
C ALA A 60 15.69 24.76 15.12
N ARG A 61 14.69 25.41 15.73
CA ARG A 61 13.87 24.87 16.82
C ARG A 61 12.85 23.84 16.34
N PHE A 62 12.26 24.07 15.17
CA PHE A 62 11.41 23.10 14.48
C PHE A 62 12.20 21.84 14.09
N GLY A 63 13.45 22.04 13.66
CA GLY A 63 14.39 20.98 13.37
C GLY A 63 14.35 20.53 11.90
N ALA A 64 15.13 19.49 11.60
CA ALA A 64 15.32 19.03 10.23
C ALA A 64 14.03 18.47 9.62
N PRO A 65 13.68 18.84 8.36
CA PRO A 65 12.46 18.35 7.69
C PRO A 65 12.36 16.82 7.65
N GLN A 66 13.48 16.12 7.48
CA GLN A 66 13.54 14.65 7.45
C GLN A 66 13.14 14.04 8.80
N ARG A 67 13.44 14.72 9.91
CA ARG A 67 13.06 14.25 11.26
C ARG A 67 11.56 14.34 11.46
N ILE A 68 10.94 15.42 10.97
CA ILE A 68 9.49 15.61 10.99
C ILE A 68 8.82 14.55 10.10
N ALA A 69 9.27 14.42 8.85
CA ALA A 69 8.76 13.43 7.90
C ALA A 69 8.87 11.98 8.43
N GLY A 70 9.97 11.64 9.11
CA GLY A 70 10.17 10.33 9.73
C GLY A 70 9.14 9.98 10.81
N GLN A 71 8.56 10.97 11.49
CA GLN A 71 7.49 10.74 12.48
C GLN A 71 6.19 10.31 11.81
N PHE A 72 5.89 10.88 10.64
CA PHE A 72 4.68 10.54 9.88
C PHE A 72 4.83 9.29 9.01
N ALA A 73 6.06 8.96 8.61
CA ALA A 73 6.35 7.82 7.75
C ALA A 73 5.79 6.49 8.30
N LEU A 74 5.84 6.29 9.63
CA LEU A 74 5.28 5.12 10.27
C LEU A 74 3.75 5.08 10.15
N LEU A 75 3.09 6.20 10.47
CA LEU A 75 1.64 6.30 10.44
C LEU A 75 1.08 6.11 9.02
N ALA A 76 1.75 6.69 8.02
CA ALA A 76 1.41 6.51 6.62
C ALA A 76 1.53 5.04 6.19
N LEU A 77 2.63 4.36 6.57
CA LEU A 77 2.82 2.95 6.26
C LEU A 77 1.83 2.04 6.97
N GLU A 78 1.48 2.32 8.23
CA GLU A 78 0.46 1.55 8.95
C GLU A 78 -0.90 1.69 8.29
N THR A 79 -1.31 2.92 7.99
CA THR A 79 -2.59 3.21 7.33
C THR A 79 -2.68 2.52 5.97
N ASN A 80 -1.60 2.56 5.19
CA ASN A 80 -1.54 1.91 3.89
C ASN A 80 -1.51 0.38 4.00
N ALA A 81 -0.80 -0.18 4.98
CA ALA A 81 -0.79 -1.62 5.23
C ALA A 81 -2.18 -2.13 5.63
N ASP A 82 -2.91 -1.42 6.47
CA ASP A 82 -4.27 -1.79 6.88
C ASP A 82 -5.26 -1.72 5.71
N ARG A 83 -5.20 -0.65 4.91
CA ARG A 83 -5.99 -0.53 3.67
C ARG A 83 -5.69 -1.66 2.70
N LEU A 84 -4.41 -1.97 2.50
CA LEU A 84 -3.98 -3.04 1.60
C LEU A 84 -4.47 -4.41 2.08
N TRP A 85 -4.43 -4.66 3.39
CA TRP A 85 -4.97 -5.89 3.96
C TRP A 85 -6.48 -6.01 3.74
N ARG A 86 -7.25 -4.95 3.99
CA ARG A 86 -8.71 -4.97 3.77
C ARG A 86 -9.04 -5.25 2.31
N LEU A 87 -8.31 -4.62 1.40
CA LEU A 87 -8.45 -4.84 -0.05
C LEU A 87 -8.08 -6.28 -0.43
N ALA A 88 -6.99 -6.82 0.12
CA ALA A 88 -6.57 -8.19 -0.13
C ALA A 88 -7.59 -9.22 0.40
N ALA A 89 -8.10 -9.02 1.61
CA ALA A 89 -9.13 -9.86 2.22
C ALA A 89 -10.43 -9.83 1.39
N LEU A 90 -10.87 -8.65 0.95
CA LEU A 90 -12.02 -8.50 0.07
C LEU A 90 -11.79 -9.21 -1.27
N THR A 91 -10.62 -9.01 -1.89
CA THR A 91 -10.27 -9.65 -3.16
C THR A 91 -10.29 -11.16 -3.05
N ALA A 92 -9.69 -11.71 -1.99
CA ALA A 92 -9.67 -13.15 -1.75
C ALA A 92 -11.08 -13.71 -1.49
N ALA A 93 -11.93 -12.98 -0.75
CA ALA A 93 -13.32 -13.39 -0.51
C ALA A 93 -14.15 -13.40 -1.80
N VAL A 94 -13.99 -12.38 -2.66
CA VAL A 94 -14.70 -12.31 -3.94
C VAL A 94 -14.19 -13.39 -4.91
N ALA A 95 -12.87 -13.59 -5.01
CA ALA A 95 -12.30 -14.66 -5.83
C ALA A 95 -12.81 -16.04 -5.37
N PHE A 96 -12.79 -16.31 -4.07
CA PHE A 96 -13.35 -17.56 -3.54
C PHE A 96 -14.82 -17.74 -3.88
N ALA A 97 -15.63 -16.69 -3.73
CA ALA A 97 -17.05 -16.72 -4.07
C ALA A 97 -17.26 -16.99 -5.57
N ALA A 98 -16.51 -16.32 -6.43
CA ALA A 98 -16.58 -16.49 -7.88
C ALA A 98 -16.16 -17.90 -8.32
N MET A 99 -15.06 -18.44 -7.76
CA MET A 99 -14.64 -19.82 -7.96
C MET A 99 -15.75 -20.82 -7.58
N ARG A 100 -16.33 -20.69 -6.38
CA ARG A 100 -17.39 -21.58 -5.89
C ARG A 100 -18.68 -21.49 -6.72
N LEU A 101 -18.98 -20.30 -7.19
CA LEU A 101 -20.18 -20.02 -7.98
C LEU A 101 -20.06 -20.55 -9.41
N ARG A 102 -18.85 -20.54 -9.98
CA ARG A 102 -18.54 -21.21 -11.26
C ARG A 102 -18.67 -22.72 -11.15
N GLU A 103 -18.20 -23.34 -10.06
CA GLU A 103 -18.39 -24.78 -9.80
C GLU A 103 -19.88 -25.19 -9.75
N LEU A 104 -20.80 -24.27 -9.48
CA LEU A 104 -22.25 -24.54 -9.47
C LEU A 104 -22.92 -24.40 -10.85
N HIS A 105 -22.35 -23.60 -11.75
CA HIS A 105 -22.97 -23.25 -13.03
C HIS A 105 -22.28 -23.89 -14.25
N LEU A 106 -21.02 -24.29 -14.10
CA LEU A 106 -20.27 -25.02 -15.11
C LEU A 106 -20.23 -26.48 -14.70
N ASP A 107 -20.43 -27.39 -15.66
CA ASP A 107 -20.27 -28.80 -15.41
C ASP A 107 -18.90 -29.09 -14.79
N PRO A 108 -18.83 -29.97 -13.77
CA PRO A 108 -17.57 -30.31 -13.14
C PRO A 108 -16.58 -30.75 -14.22
N VAL A 109 -15.34 -30.29 -14.11
CA VAL A 109 -14.27 -30.80 -14.97
C VAL A 109 -14.29 -32.31 -14.82
N GLU A 110 -14.61 -33.04 -15.89
CA GLU A 110 -14.37 -34.47 -15.94
C GLU A 110 -12.85 -34.66 -15.94
N ALA A 111 -12.26 -34.63 -14.74
CA ALA A 111 -10.83 -34.85 -14.51
C ALA A 111 -10.41 -36.28 -14.90
N ALA A 112 -11.36 -37.13 -15.23
CA ALA A 112 -11.17 -38.49 -15.70
C ALA A 112 -10.65 -38.50 -17.15
N GLY A 113 -9.39 -38.11 -17.35
CA GLY A 113 -8.68 -38.30 -18.61
C GLY A 113 -7.64 -37.25 -18.96
N ASP A 114 -7.80 -36.02 -18.45
CA ASP A 114 -6.87 -34.91 -18.71
C ASP A 114 -6.01 -34.58 -17.49
N GLY A 115 -4.76 -35.04 -17.53
CA GLY A 115 -3.75 -34.76 -16.50
C GLY A 115 -3.41 -33.28 -16.38
N LEU A 116 -3.52 -32.49 -17.47
CA LEU A 116 -3.25 -31.05 -17.44
C LEU A 116 -4.35 -30.30 -16.70
N ALA A 117 -5.62 -30.62 -16.96
CA ALA A 117 -6.75 -30.02 -16.23
C ALA A 117 -6.70 -30.33 -14.73
N THR A 118 -6.33 -31.56 -14.36
CA THR A 118 -6.15 -31.97 -12.95
C THR A 118 -5.02 -31.19 -12.28
N ALA A 119 -3.88 -31.06 -12.96
CA ALA A 119 -2.74 -30.30 -12.46
C ALA A 119 -3.07 -28.80 -12.31
N ALA A 120 -3.80 -28.21 -13.26
CA ALA A 120 -4.22 -26.82 -13.22
C ALA A 120 -5.17 -26.53 -12.04
N LEU A 121 -6.14 -27.40 -11.77
CA LEU A 121 -7.04 -27.28 -10.60
C LEU A 121 -6.29 -27.40 -9.28
N ALA A 122 -5.35 -28.33 -9.17
CA ALA A 122 -4.52 -28.49 -7.98
C ALA A 122 -3.62 -27.26 -7.77
N LEU A 123 -3.04 -26.73 -8.86
CA LEU A 123 -2.21 -25.54 -8.85
C LEU A 123 -3.01 -24.32 -8.41
N ASP A 124 -4.20 -24.12 -8.97
CA ASP A 124 -5.10 -23.02 -8.63
C ASP A 124 -5.47 -23.02 -7.14
N ARG A 125 -5.98 -24.15 -6.61
CA ARG A 125 -6.32 -24.30 -5.19
C ARG A 125 -5.11 -24.12 -4.28
N GLY A 126 -3.96 -24.70 -4.66
CA GLY A 126 -2.72 -24.57 -3.91
C GLY A 126 -2.20 -23.13 -3.86
N ALA A 127 -2.24 -22.44 -5.00
CA ALA A 127 -1.84 -21.04 -5.13
C ALA A 127 -2.77 -20.11 -4.33
N PHE A 128 -4.08 -20.36 -4.36
CA PHE A 128 -5.06 -19.61 -3.56
C PHE A 128 -4.82 -19.78 -2.04
N ILE A 129 -4.63 -21.02 -1.57
CA ILE A 129 -4.33 -21.31 -0.16
C ILE A 129 -3.01 -20.66 0.27
N ALA A 130 -1.98 -20.76 -0.58
CA ALA A 130 -0.70 -20.11 -0.34
C ALA A 130 -0.85 -18.58 -0.25
N ALA A 131 -1.65 -17.96 -1.14
CA ALA A 131 -1.93 -16.53 -1.10
C ALA A 131 -2.59 -16.11 0.23
N LEU A 132 -3.59 -16.86 0.70
CA LEU A 132 -4.25 -16.61 1.99
C LEU A 132 -3.26 -16.73 3.16
N ALA A 133 -2.47 -17.80 3.21
CA ALA A 133 -1.51 -18.03 4.28
C ALA A 133 -0.44 -16.92 4.33
N LEU A 134 0.14 -16.57 3.17
CA LEU A 134 1.13 -15.50 3.05
C LEU A 134 0.54 -14.13 3.40
N GLY A 135 -0.69 -13.85 2.98
CA GLY A 135 -1.39 -12.61 3.30
C GLY A 135 -1.67 -12.46 4.80
N LEU A 136 -2.18 -13.50 5.45
CA LEU A 136 -2.42 -13.53 6.90
C LEU A 136 -1.12 -13.39 7.70
N TRP A 137 -0.06 -14.08 7.28
CA TRP A 137 1.25 -13.96 7.92
C TRP A 137 1.80 -12.54 7.75
N GLY A 138 1.79 -12.00 6.54
CA GLY A 138 2.26 -10.65 6.24
C GLY A 138 1.55 -9.59 7.07
N TRP A 139 0.22 -9.70 7.18
CA TRP A 139 -0.61 -8.85 8.03
C TRP A 139 -0.24 -8.92 9.50
N ARG A 140 -0.08 -10.14 10.04
CA ARG A 140 0.30 -10.33 11.44
C ARG A 140 1.64 -9.67 11.74
N LEU A 141 2.63 -9.83 10.87
CA LEU A 141 3.94 -9.17 11.03
C LEU A 141 3.84 -7.65 10.99
N ALA A 142 3.05 -7.10 10.06
CA ALA A 142 2.85 -5.65 9.95
C ALA A 142 2.13 -5.09 11.19
N ARG A 143 1.08 -5.77 11.67
CA ARG A 143 0.30 -5.39 12.85
C ARG A 143 1.11 -5.50 14.14
N ASP A 144 1.94 -6.53 14.27
CA ASP A 144 2.83 -6.67 15.43
C ASP A 144 3.92 -5.59 15.45
N ALA A 145 4.36 -5.10 14.27
CA ALA A 145 5.29 -3.99 14.17
C ALA A 145 4.62 -2.63 14.47
N SER A 146 3.35 -2.45 14.12
CA SER A 146 2.66 -1.17 14.29
C SER A 146 2.24 -0.88 15.74
N ARG A 147 2.07 -1.92 16.56
CA ARG A 147 1.76 -1.78 18.00
C ARG A 147 2.84 -1.06 18.81
N SER A 148 4.08 -0.96 18.31
CA SER A 148 5.13 -0.19 18.96
C SER A 148 5.14 1.25 18.44
N TRP A 149 4.78 2.21 19.31
CA TRP A 149 4.82 3.66 19.03
C TRP A 149 6.19 4.18 18.56
N ARG A 150 7.28 3.44 18.88
CA ARG A 150 8.63 3.69 18.38
C ARG A 150 9.18 2.41 17.76
N PRO A 151 9.08 2.24 16.43
CA PRO A 151 9.61 1.07 15.77
C PRO A 151 11.12 1.07 15.91
N ASP A 152 11.62 0.12 16.69
CA ASP A 152 13.03 -0.20 16.72
C ASP A 152 13.46 -0.72 15.32
N PRO A 153 14.77 -0.87 15.05
CA PRO A 153 15.25 -1.43 13.79
C PRO A 153 14.65 -2.82 13.46
N ARG A 154 14.12 -3.55 14.44
CA ARG A 154 13.44 -4.83 14.25
C ARG A 154 12.00 -4.64 13.78
N GLY A 155 11.27 -3.65 14.31
CA GLY A 155 9.93 -3.26 13.90
C GLY A 155 9.91 -2.87 12.42
N TRP A 156 10.87 -2.06 11.98
CA TRP A 156 11.05 -1.73 10.56
C TRP A 156 11.26 -2.97 9.69
N ARG A 157 12.14 -3.91 10.10
CA ARG A 157 12.36 -5.17 9.37
C ARG A 157 11.09 -6.00 9.27
N ARG A 158 10.29 -6.09 10.34
CA ARG A 158 9.02 -6.83 10.36
C ARG A 158 7.98 -6.20 9.44
N LEU A 159 7.87 -4.88 9.43
CA LEU A 159 6.97 -4.15 8.53
C LEU A 159 7.36 -4.38 7.06
N PHE A 160 8.64 -4.23 6.71
CA PHE A 160 9.12 -4.51 5.35
C PHE A 160 8.97 -6.00 4.98
N ALA A 161 9.15 -6.92 5.92
CA ALA A 161 8.89 -8.35 5.69
C ALA A 161 7.40 -8.60 5.42
N GLY A 162 6.49 -7.96 6.17
CA GLY A 162 5.05 -8.04 5.94
C GLY A 162 4.64 -7.56 4.55
N LEU A 163 5.21 -6.44 4.10
CA LEU A 163 5.00 -5.93 2.74
C LEU A 163 5.52 -6.89 1.66
N ARG A 164 6.68 -7.53 1.87
CA ARG A 164 7.22 -8.54 0.94
C ARG A 164 6.32 -9.77 0.87
N LEU A 165 5.84 -10.27 2.01
CA LEU A 165 4.91 -11.40 2.05
C LEU A 165 3.59 -11.05 1.35
N SER A 166 3.11 -9.81 1.49
CA SER A 166 1.92 -9.32 0.78
C SER A 166 2.13 -9.31 -0.74
N ALA A 167 3.33 -8.93 -1.22
CA ALA A 167 3.67 -9.00 -2.63
C ALA A 167 3.77 -10.46 -3.14
N LEU A 168 4.29 -11.39 -2.33
CA LEU A 168 4.30 -12.82 -2.66
C LEU A 168 2.88 -13.39 -2.70
N ALA A 169 2.02 -13.00 -1.74
CA ALA A 169 0.61 -13.38 -1.72
C ALA A 169 -0.13 -12.91 -2.98
N LEU A 170 0.12 -11.66 -3.42
CA LEU A 170 -0.39 -11.16 -4.70
C LEU A 170 0.10 -12.00 -5.88
N GLY A 171 1.38 -12.35 -5.93
CA GLY A 171 1.92 -13.21 -7.00
C GLY A 171 1.24 -14.58 -7.06
N ALA A 172 1.00 -15.20 -5.90
CA ALA A 172 0.26 -16.45 -5.80
C ALA A 172 -1.21 -16.30 -6.23
N LEU A 173 -1.87 -15.20 -5.85
CA LEU A 173 -3.24 -14.89 -6.27
C LEU A 173 -3.33 -14.69 -7.79
N MET A 174 -2.39 -13.94 -8.39
CA MET A 174 -2.31 -13.76 -9.84
C MET A 174 -2.14 -15.09 -10.58
N LEU A 175 -1.31 -16.00 -10.04
CA LEU A 175 -1.12 -17.33 -10.60
C LEU A 175 -2.40 -18.18 -10.54
N SER A 176 -3.12 -18.14 -9.42
CA SER A 176 -4.44 -18.79 -9.28
C SER A 176 -5.43 -18.26 -10.32
N VAL A 177 -5.60 -16.93 -10.41
CA VAL A 177 -6.53 -16.33 -11.38
C VAL A 177 -6.12 -16.63 -12.82
N ALA A 178 -4.82 -16.69 -13.14
CA ALA A 178 -4.35 -17.08 -14.47
C ALA A 178 -4.67 -18.55 -14.80
N ALA A 179 -4.48 -19.46 -13.84
CA ALA A 179 -4.82 -20.87 -13.99
C ALA A 179 -6.35 -21.06 -14.16
N ASP A 180 -7.16 -20.39 -13.34
CA ASP A 180 -8.61 -20.41 -13.46
C ASP A 180 -9.09 -19.80 -14.79
N THR A 181 -8.50 -18.69 -15.24
CA THR A 181 -8.79 -18.08 -16.55
C THR A 181 -8.52 -19.06 -17.68
N ALA A 182 -7.38 -19.76 -17.63
CA ALA A 182 -6.99 -20.74 -18.65
C ALA A 182 -7.97 -21.93 -18.72
N LEU A 183 -8.55 -22.34 -17.58
CA LEU A 183 -9.55 -23.40 -17.51
C LEU A 183 -10.96 -22.94 -17.93
N THR A 184 -11.31 -21.69 -17.61
CA THR A 184 -12.67 -21.15 -17.81
C THR A 184 -12.88 -20.60 -19.22
N LEU A 185 -11.86 -19.98 -19.81
CA LEU A 185 -11.99 -19.28 -21.10
C LEU A 185 -12.40 -20.21 -22.28
N PRO A 186 -11.82 -21.41 -22.46
CA PRO A 186 -12.26 -22.31 -23.54
C PRO A 186 -13.73 -22.71 -23.41
N ARG A 187 -14.20 -22.94 -22.18
CA ARG A 187 -15.59 -23.34 -21.89
C ARG A 187 -16.57 -22.22 -22.19
N LEU A 188 -16.18 -20.98 -21.90
CA LEU A 188 -16.97 -19.80 -22.24
C LEU A 188 -17.14 -19.64 -23.76
N ILE A 189 -16.11 -19.99 -24.53
CA ILE A 189 -16.15 -19.97 -26.01
C ILE A 189 -17.08 -21.07 -26.53
N GLU A 190 -17.00 -22.28 -25.96
CA GLU A 190 -17.83 -23.42 -26.34
C GLU A 190 -19.31 -23.25 -25.97
N ALA A 191 -19.62 -22.59 -24.86
CA ALA A 191 -20.98 -22.40 -24.34
C ALA A 191 -21.84 -21.37 -25.13
N ALA A 192 -21.42 -21.02 -26.35
CA ALA A 192 -22.09 -20.17 -27.36
C ALA A 192 -23.40 -19.49 -26.90
N GLY A 193 -23.28 -18.37 -26.18
CA GLY A 193 -24.37 -17.40 -25.97
C GLY A 193 -25.23 -17.55 -24.70
N GLY A 194 -24.99 -18.53 -23.82
CA GLY A 194 -25.88 -18.79 -22.68
C GLY A 194 -25.43 -18.28 -21.31
N VAL A 195 -24.14 -18.04 -21.08
CA VAL A 195 -23.60 -17.93 -19.71
C VAL A 195 -22.87 -16.60 -19.48
N LEU A 196 -23.64 -15.52 -19.35
CA LEU A 196 -23.13 -14.19 -19.00
C LEU A 196 -22.44 -14.17 -17.62
N TRP A 197 -22.86 -15.08 -16.74
CA TRP A 197 -22.48 -15.05 -15.33
C TRP A 197 -21.02 -15.48 -15.05
N PRO A 198 -20.49 -16.61 -15.57
CA PRO A 198 -19.07 -16.95 -15.41
C PRO A 198 -18.14 -15.93 -16.07
N ALA A 199 -18.54 -15.33 -17.20
CA ALA A 199 -17.77 -14.27 -17.85
C ALA A 199 -17.70 -13.00 -16.98
N ALA A 200 -18.83 -12.60 -16.37
CA ALA A 200 -18.86 -11.48 -15.43
C ALA A 200 -18.02 -11.75 -14.18
N ALA A 201 -18.14 -12.95 -13.59
CA ALA A 201 -17.35 -13.36 -12.43
C ALA A 201 -15.84 -13.32 -12.70
N LEU A 202 -15.41 -13.89 -13.84
CA LEU A 202 -14.01 -13.87 -14.27
C LEU A 202 -13.50 -12.43 -14.49
N THR A 203 -14.31 -11.57 -15.10
CA THR A 203 -13.96 -10.15 -15.31
C THR A 203 -13.77 -9.43 -13.98
N VAL A 204 -14.66 -9.67 -13.01
CA VAL A 204 -14.57 -9.09 -11.67
C VAL A 204 -13.31 -9.56 -10.93
N GLU A 205 -12.98 -10.85 -11.01
CA GLU A 205 -11.75 -11.38 -10.41
C GLU A 205 -10.50 -10.72 -10.98
N ILE A 206 -10.38 -10.66 -12.31
CA ILE A 206 -9.25 -10.02 -12.99
C ILE A 206 -9.16 -8.55 -12.58
N ALA A 207 -10.27 -7.82 -12.58
CA ALA A 207 -10.29 -6.41 -12.19
C ALA A 207 -9.85 -6.19 -10.73
N LEU A 208 -10.29 -7.04 -9.80
CA LEU A 208 -9.90 -6.95 -8.39
C LEU A 208 -8.42 -7.28 -8.17
N VAL A 209 -7.90 -8.32 -8.85
CA VAL A 209 -6.48 -8.67 -8.80
C VAL A 209 -5.61 -7.55 -9.34
N LEU A 210 -6.02 -6.91 -10.45
CA LEU A 210 -5.33 -5.76 -11.01
C LEU A 210 -5.37 -4.55 -10.06
N ALA A 211 -6.53 -4.26 -9.47
CA ALA A 211 -6.66 -3.20 -8.48
C ALA A 211 -5.75 -3.44 -7.26
N LEU A 212 -5.71 -4.68 -6.76
CA LEU A 212 -4.80 -5.08 -5.68
C LEU A 212 -3.34 -4.96 -6.11
N ALA A 213 -2.99 -5.33 -7.35
CA ALA A 213 -1.63 -5.20 -7.87
C ALA A 213 -1.14 -3.76 -7.96
N ILE A 214 -2.01 -2.84 -8.39
CA ILE A 214 -1.74 -1.40 -8.40
C ILE A 214 -1.54 -0.90 -6.96
N ALA A 215 -2.40 -1.31 -6.02
CA ALA A 215 -2.30 -0.92 -4.62
C ALA A 215 -0.99 -1.42 -3.97
N VAL A 216 -0.59 -2.68 -4.21
CA VAL A 216 0.68 -3.23 -3.74
C VAL A 216 1.86 -2.46 -4.34
N SER A 217 1.83 -2.15 -5.64
CA SER A 217 2.91 -1.41 -6.31
C SER A 217 3.10 -0.01 -5.70
N ARG A 218 2.01 0.74 -5.52
CA ARG A 218 2.05 2.06 -4.85
C ARG A 218 2.59 1.95 -3.41
N SER A 219 2.14 0.97 -2.65
CA SER A 219 2.63 0.75 -1.29
C SER A 219 4.13 0.44 -1.24
N ARG A 220 4.65 -0.30 -2.24
CA ARG A 220 6.09 -0.59 -2.37
C ARG A 220 6.90 0.66 -2.69
N GLU A 221 6.41 1.52 -3.58
CA GLU A 221 7.05 2.80 -3.91
C GLU A 221 7.12 3.72 -2.68
N GLN A 222 6.02 3.83 -1.94
CA GLN A 222 5.98 4.56 -0.68
C GLN A 222 6.95 3.98 0.36
N ALA A 223 6.97 2.66 0.52
CA ALA A 223 7.89 1.99 1.42
C ALA A 223 9.37 2.21 1.03
N ALA A 224 9.67 2.29 -0.27
CA ALA A 224 11.01 2.62 -0.77
C ALA A 224 11.38 4.09 -0.52
N ALA A 225 10.42 5.02 -0.64
CA ALA A 225 10.61 6.41 -0.26
C ALA A 225 10.89 6.56 1.24
N VAL A 226 10.09 5.93 2.09
CA VAL A 226 10.29 5.92 3.55
C VAL A 226 11.65 5.31 3.91
N ARG A 227 12.03 4.19 3.29
CA ARG A 227 13.34 3.58 3.55
C ARG A 227 14.50 4.52 3.26
N ARG A 228 14.40 5.38 2.24
CA ARG A 228 15.43 6.38 1.91
C ARG A 228 15.51 7.52 2.94
N LEU A 229 14.45 7.77 3.70
CA LEU A 229 14.46 8.77 4.77
C LEU A 229 15.09 8.24 6.07
N LEU A 230 15.18 6.91 6.23
CA LEU A 230 15.65 6.25 7.45
C LEU A 230 17.12 5.81 7.40
N VAL A 231 17.75 5.87 6.22
CA VAL A 231 19.17 5.51 5.98
C VAL A 231 19.98 6.79 5.89
#